data_AF-A0A162K268-F1
#
_entry.id   AF-A0A162K268-F1
#
_cell.length_a   1.000
_cell.length_b   1.000
_cell.length_c   1.000
_cell.angle_alpha   90.00
_cell.angle_beta   90.00
_cell.angle_gamma   90.00
#
_symmetry.space_group_name_H-M   'P 1'
#
loop_
_entity.id
_entity.type
_entity.pdbx_description
1 polymer ?
#
loop_
_entity_poly.entity_id
_entity_poly.type
_entity_poly.pdbx_seq_one_letter_code
_entity_poly.pdbx_strand_id
1 'polypeptide(L)' 'MSPLLLIGLIGLISAILQLKYPEIIFKLKLLGIRSLEAVKIGGYVGIFISLLIIICDIFIVR' A
#
# COMPACT_ATOMS: atom_id res chain seq x y z
N MET A 1 1.46 13.80 14.45
CA MET A 1 1.41 13.43 13.02
C MET A 1 -0.01 13.65 12.55
N SER A 2 -0.20 14.25 11.39
CA SER A 2 -1.53 14.37 10.79
C SER A 2 -2.11 12.96 10.52
N PRO A 3 -3.43 12.75 10.66
CA PRO A 3 -4.06 11.47 10.38
C PRO A 3 -3.81 10.97 8.94
N LEU A 4 -3.72 11.89 7.98
CA LEU A 4 -3.42 11.60 6.57
C LEU A 4 -2.01 11.04 6.37
N LEU A 5 -1.00 11.64 7.02
CA LEU A 5 0.37 11.11 6.98
C LEU A 5 0.45 9.69 7.57
N LEU A 6 -0.29 9.44 8.66
CA LEU A 6 -0.34 8.12 9.28
C LEU A 6 -0.97 7.07 8.34
N ILE A 7 -2.09 7.41 7.69
CA ILE A 7 -2.74 6.54 6.70
C ILE A 7 -1.80 6.28 5.51
N GLY A 8 -1.15 7.32 5.01
CA GLY A 8 -0.17 7.20 3.93
C GLY A 8 1.00 6.27 4.28
N LEU A 9 1.55 6.39 5.49
CA LEU A 9 2.63 5.51 5.94
C LEU A 9 2.20 4.06 6.13
N ILE A 10 1.04 3.82 6.73
CA ILE A 10 0.50 2.45 6.89
C ILE A 10 0.23 1.81 5.53
N GLY A 11 -0.35 2.58 4.60
CA GLY A 11 -0.57 2.15 3.22
C GLY A 11 0.74 1.79 2.52
N LEU A 12 1.76 2.63 2.68
CA LEU A 12 3.08 2.42 2.08
C LEU A 12 3.75 1.15 2.61
N ILE A 13 3.75 0.95 3.93
CA ILE A 13 4.32 -0.25 4.57
C ILE A 13 3.59 -1.50 4.08
N SER A 14 2.26 -1.45 4.02
CA SER A 14 1.44 -2.58 3.55
C SER A 14 1.74 -2.92 2.09
N ALA A 15 1.91 -1.91 1.25
CA ALA A 15 2.22 -2.07 -0.16
C ALA A 15 3.65 -2.62 -0.38
N ILE A 16 4.63 -2.18 0.40
CA ILE A 16 5.98 -2.74 0.40
C ILE A 16 5.96 -4.21 0.82
N LEU A 17 5.19 -4.57 1.86
CA LEU A 17 5.05 -5.97 2.28
C LEU A 17 4.40 -6.84 1.19
N GLN A 18 3.42 -6.31 0.45
CA GLN A 18 2.83 -6.99 -0.69
C GLN A 18 3.85 -7.29 -1.81
N LEU A 19 4.76 -6.36 -2.10
CA LEU A 19 5.80 -6.56 -3.09
C LEU A 19 6.95 -7.47 -2.60
N LYS A 20 7.30 -7.37 -1.32
CA LYS A 20 8.43 -8.12 -0.73
C LYS A 20 8.08 -9.57 -0.43
N TYR A 21 6.84 -9.83 0.02
CA TYR A 21 6.37 -11.16 0.39
C TYR A 21 5.02 -11.52 -0.26
N PRO A 22 4.92 -11.47 -1.60
CA PRO A 22 3.67 -11.69 -2.31
C PRO A 22 3.11 -13.10 -2.08
N GLU A 23 3.98 -14.08 -1.88
CA GLU A 23 3.58 -15.47 -1.59
C GLU A 23 2.89 -15.64 -0.25
N ILE A 24 3.35 -14.92 0.78
CA ILE A 24 2.75 -14.97 2.11
C ILE A 24 1.36 -14.34 2.04
N ILE A 25 1.25 -13.17 1.41
CA ILE A 25 -0.01 -12.45 1.22
C ILE A 25 -1.01 -13.29 0.39
N PHE A 26 -0.53 -13.93 -0.68
CA PHE A 26 -1.35 -14.80 -1.51
C PHE A 26 -1.85 -16.03 -0.73
N LYS A 27 -0.99 -16.64 0.09
CA LYS A 27 -1.36 -17.78 0.95
C LYS A 27 -2.41 -17.42 2.00
N LEU A 28 -2.47 -16.16 2.44
CA LEU A 28 -3.52 -15.68 3.34
C LEU A 28 -4.91 -15.66 2.67
N LYS A 29 -5.00 -15.82 1.34
CA LYS A 29 -6.25 -15.81 0.55
C LYS A 29 -7.17 -14.63 0.88
N LEU A 30 -6.58 -13.50 1.28
CA LEU A 30 -7.32 -12.31 1.64
C LEU A 30 -8.05 -11.77 0.39
N LEU A 31 -9.32 -11.41 0.54
CA LEU A 31 -10.07 -10.61 -0.42
C LEU A 31 -10.08 -11.14 -1.86
N GLY A 32 -10.16 -12.46 -2.04
CA GLY A 32 -10.40 -13.05 -3.37
C GLY A 32 -9.25 -12.88 -4.37
N ILE A 33 -8.02 -12.66 -3.89
CA ILE A 33 -6.81 -12.61 -4.73
C ILE A 33 -6.69 -13.92 -5.53
N ARG A 34 -6.76 -13.82 -6.87
CA ARG A 34 -6.78 -14.96 -7.79
C ARG A 34 -5.40 -15.33 -8.35
N SER A 35 -4.41 -14.45 -8.23
CA SER A 35 -3.05 -14.69 -8.70
C SER A 35 -2.01 -13.93 -7.87
N LEU A 36 -0.76 -14.43 -7.89
CA LEU A 36 0.40 -13.73 -7.32
C LEU A 36 0.66 -12.39 -8.00
N GLU A 37 0.35 -12.29 -9.30
CA GLU A 37 0.48 -11.05 -10.07
C GLU A 37 -0.48 -9.98 -9.57
N ALA A 38 -1.71 -10.34 -9.19
CA ALA A 38 -2.67 -9.41 -8.62
C ALA A 38 -2.16 -8.79 -7.30
N VAL A 39 -1.45 -9.56 -6.47
CA VAL A 39 -0.80 -9.04 -5.24
C VAL A 39 0.26 -8.02 -5.58
N LYS A 40 1.10 -8.32 -6.58
CA LYS A 40 2.17 -7.41 -7.00
C LYS A 40 1.59 -6.11 -7.57
N ILE A 41 0.59 -6.22 -8.44
CA ILE A 41 -0.12 -5.04 -9.01
C ILE A 41 -0.75 -4.21 -7.89
N GLY A 42 -1.43 -4.86 -6.94
CA GLY A 42 -1.97 -4.19 -5.74
C GLY A 42 -0.90 -3.45 -4.94
N GLY A 43 0.27 -4.07 -4.76
CA GLY A 43 1.42 -3.44 -4.11
C GLY A 43 1.92 -2.19 -4.84
N TYR A 44 2.09 -2.25 -6.17
CA TYR A 44 2.52 -1.07 -6.95
C TYR A 44 1.51 0.08 -6.89
N VAL A 45 0.22 -0.23 -7.06
CA VAL A 45 -0.87 0.75 -6.95
C VAL A 45 -0.92 1.33 -5.53
N GLY A 46 -0.77 0.49 -4.51
CA GLY A 46 -0.73 0.90 -3.11
C GLY A 46 0.40 1.85 -2.79
N ILE A 47 1.61 1.62 -3.32
CA ILE A 47 2.75 2.54 -3.18
C ILE A 47 2.40 3.89 -3.81
N PHE A 48 1.88 3.89 -5.03
CA PHE A 48 1.55 5.13 -5.75
C PHE A 48 0.52 5.98 -4.99
N ILE A 49 -0.58 5.37 -4.56
CA ILE A 49 -1.64 6.06 -3.79
C ILE A 49 -1.08 6.57 -2.44
N SER A 50 -0.28 5.76 -1.76
CA SER A 50 0.29 6.14 -0.46
C SER A 50 1.25 7.33 -0.57
N LEU A 51 2.07 7.35 -1.62
CA LEU A 51 2.95 8.49 -1.93
C LEU A 51 2.13 9.75 -2.25
N LEU A 52 1.07 9.64 -3.05
CA LEU A 52 0.17 10.77 -3.32
C LEU A 52 -0.42 11.33 -2.03
N ILE A 53 -0.92 10.49 -1.13
CA ILE A 53 -1.49 10.93 0.16
C ILE A 53 -0.44 11.66 1.01
N ILE A 54 0.78 11.11 1.10
CA ILE A 54 1.88 11.72 1.86
C ILE A 54 2.26 13.08 1.26
N ILE A 55 2.38 13.16 -0.07
CA ILE A 55 2.68 14.41 -0.78
C ILE A 55 1.56 15.43 -0.52
N CYS A 56 0.29 15.05 -0.71
CA CYS A 56 -0.85 15.93 -0.46
C CYS A 56 -0.85 16.45 0.98
N ASP A 57 -0.58 15.60 1.97
CA ASP A 57 -0.52 16.04 3.37
C ASP A 57 0.61 17.05 3.61
N ILE A 58 1.80 16.81 3.04
CA ILE A 58 2.96 17.70 3.19
C ILE A 58 2.74 19.08 2.55
N PHE A 59 2.07 19.13 1.39
CA PHE A 59 1.92 20.37 0.60
C PHE A 59 0.61 21.11 0.81
N ILE A 60 -0.46 20.45 1.28
CA ILE A 60 -1.81 21.04 1.39
C ILE A 60 -2.20 21.29 2.85
N VAL A 61 -1.85 20.37 3.76
CA VAL A 61 -2.31 20.40 5.16
C VAL A 61 -1.33 21.12 6.08
N ARG A 62 -0.08 21.32 5.63
CA ARG A 62 0.97 22.03 6.36
C ARG A 62 1.08 23.48 5.88
#